data_AF-A0A351ATW3-F1
#
_entry.id   AF-A0A351ATW3-F1
#
_cell.length_a   1.000
_cell.length_b   1.000
_cell.length_c   1.000
_cell.angle_alpha   90.00
_cell.angle_beta   90.00
_cell.angle_gamma   90.00
#
_symmetry.space_group_name_H-M   'P 1'
#
loop_
_entity.id
_entity.type
_entity.pdbx_description
1 polymer ?
#
loop_
_entity_poly.entity_id
_entity_poly.type
_entity_poly.pdbx_seq_one_letter_code
_entity_poly.pdbx_strand_id
1 'polypeptide(L)'
;VFTYRELYVRQTLAGDVARRAVELSRGENIAYTVASPDMWQKRGAVLSANGGFEGETLAELFAAAGMSLTPADNSRIAGWNCVREYLAPRFETANNGRQPMWQCFNNCENLIRQLPLLQYDKCNCEDTADGNDHAPEALRYGLMSRPRRSQQPIVKKARAYDPLSVPERVSGWL
;
A
#
# COMPACT_ATOMS: atom_id res chain seq x y z
N VAL A 1 -8.77 6.23 2.95
CA VAL A 1 -7.46 5.77 2.43
C VAL A 1 -7.07 6.71 1.31
N PHE A 2 -5.83 7.18 1.30
CA PHE A 2 -5.34 8.08 0.26
C PHE A 2 -4.13 7.47 -0.44
N THR A 3 -4.16 7.37 -1.76
CA THR A 3 -2.96 7.10 -2.57
C THR A 3 -2.34 8.45 -2.93
N TYR A 4 -1.16 8.74 -2.39
CA TYR A 4 -0.52 10.05 -2.48
C TYR A 4 0.69 10.09 -3.43
N ARG A 5 1.19 8.92 -3.85
CA ARG A 5 2.35 8.78 -4.71
C ARG A 5 2.27 7.48 -5.50
N GLU A 6 2.72 7.51 -6.74
CA GLU A 6 2.98 6.32 -7.54
C GLU A 6 4.43 6.33 -8.06
N LEU A 7 5.00 5.15 -8.23
CA LEU A 7 6.21 4.93 -9.02
C LEU A 7 5.83 3.96 -10.15
N TYR A 8 5.78 4.47 -11.37
CA TYR A 8 5.46 3.66 -12.56
C TYR A 8 6.61 3.75 -13.55
N VAL A 9 7.27 2.63 -13.81
CA VAL A 9 8.46 2.54 -14.67
C VAL A 9 8.33 1.35 -15.63
N ARG A 10 8.97 1.45 -16.80
CA ARG A 10 8.99 0.40 -17.83
C ARG A 10 10.43 0.11 -18.21
N GLN A 11 10.70 -1.13 -18.65
CA GLN A 11 12.01 -1.54 -19.16
C GLN A 11 13.17 -1.20 -18.21
N THR A 12 12.94 -1.28 -16.91
CA THR A 12 13.89 -0.93 -15.86
C THR A 12 14.31 -2.19 -15.10
N LEU A 13 15.59 -2.31 -14.77
CA LEU A 13 16.10 -3.44 -14.00
C LEU A 13 15.49 -3.44 -12.59
N ALA A 14 15.20 -4.62 -12.07
CA ALA A 14 14.55 -4.78 -10.77
C ALA A 14 15.31 -4.11 -9.61
N GLY A 15 16.64 -4.20 -9.61
CA GLY A 15 17.49 -3.53 -8.63
C GLY A 15 17.40 -2.00 -8.68
N ASP A 16 17.22 -1.41 -9.87
CA ASP A 16 17.06 0.04 -10.03
C ASP A 16 15.70 0.50 -9.52
N VAL A 17 14.65 -0.30 -9.77
CA VAL A 17 13.31 -0.05 -9.23
C VAL A 17 13.35 -0.10 -7.70
N ALA A 18 14.03 -1.10 -7.12
CA ALA A 18 14.17 -1.25 -5.67
C ALA A 18 14.87 -0.03 -5.04
N ARG A 19 16.02 0.38 -5.61
CA ARG A 19 16.76 1.57 -5.13
C ARG A 19 15.91 2.84 -5.20
N ARG A 20 15.19 3.05 -6.30
CA ARG A 20 14.32 4.22 -6.48
C ARG A 20 13.13 4.21 -5.51
N ALA A 21 12.55 3.03 -5.25
CA ALA A 21 11.47 2.89 -4.27
C ALA A 21 11.95 3.27 -2.86
N VAL A 22 13.11 2.75 -2.44
CA VAL A 22 13.73 3.07 -1.13
C VAL A 22 14.04 4.56 -1.01
N GLU A 23 14.59 5.17 -2.07
CA GLU A 23 14.88 6.60 -2.09
C GLU A 23 13.62 7.46 -1.95
N LEU A 24 12.54 7.11 -2.68
CA LEU A 24 11.27 7.81 -2.57
C LEU A 24 10.64 7.68 -1.18
N SER A 25 10.81 6.53 -0.54
CA SER A 25 10.33 6.24 0.80
C SER A 25 11.19 6.81 1.94
N ARG A 26 12.31 7.46 1.62
CA ARG A 26 13.24 7.96 2.62
C ARG A 26 12.59 9.05 3.48
N GLY A 27 12.67 8.87 4.81
CA GLY A 27 12.10 9.80 5.79
C GLY A 27 10.60 9.59 6.07
N GLU A 28 9.97 8.61 5.43
CA GLU A 28 8.59 8.24 5.71
C GLU A 28 8.52 7.18 6.81
N ASN A 29 7.51 7.27 7.68
CA ASN A 29 7.22 6.22 8.66
C ASN A 29 6.31 5.16 8.03
N ILE A 30 6.92 4.15 7.41
CA ILE A 30 6.19 3.06 6.75
C ILE A 30 5.87 1.97 7.76
N ALA A 31 4.58 1.77 8.02
CA ALA A 31 4.12 0.73 8.93
C ALA A 31 4.36 -0.69 8.37
N TYR A 32 4.16 -0.87 7.06
CA TYR A 32 4.37 -2.13 6.36
C TYR A 32 4.33 -1.89 4.85
N THR A 33 4.82 -2.88 4.11
CA THR A 33 4.88 -2.93 2.65
C THR A 33 4.26 -4.23 2.17
N VAL A 34 3.50 -4.16 1.07
CA VAL A 34 2.88 -5.33 0.45
C VAL A 34 3.22 -5.36 -1.03
N ALA A 35 3.39 -6.56 -1.57
CA ALA A 35 3.74 -6.76 -2.97
C ALA A 35 3.08 -8.01 -3.55
N SER A 36 3.02 -8.10 -4.88
CA SER A 36 2.49 -9.29 -5.57
C SER A 36 3.25 -10.55 -5.11
N PRO A 37 2.56 -11.66 -4.79
CA PRO A 37 3.20 -12.94 -4.51
C PRO A 37 4.16 -13.43 -5.61
N ASP A 38 3.97 -12.97 -6.86
CA ASP A 38 4.85 -13.30 -7.98
C ASP A 38 6.29 -12.78 -7.78
N MET A 39 6.51 -11.81 -6.89
CA MET A 39 7.85 -11.32 -6.56
C MET A 39 8.72 -12.36 -5.84
N TRP A 40 8.13 -13.40 -5.25
CA TRP A 40 8.82 -14.52 -4.62
C TRP A 40 9.12 -15.69 -5.57
N GLN A 41 8.72 -15.58 -6.84
CA GLN A 41 9.10 -16.57 -7.85
C GLN A 41 10.57 -16.36 -8.24
N LYS A 42 11.35 -17.45 -8.25
CA LYS A 42 12.74 -17.42 -8.73
C LYS A 42 12.75 -17.05 -10.22
N ARG A 43 13.41 -15.95 -10.57
CA ARG A 43 13.51 -15.48 -11.96
C ARG A 43 14.96 -15.51 -12.42
N GLY A 44 15.23 -16.33 -13.43
CA GLY A 44 16.55 -16.41 -14.06
C GLY A 44 17.60 -17.11 -13.20
N ALA A 45 18.70 -17.49 -13.83
CA ALA A 45 19.80 -18.23 -13.21
C ALA A 45 20.95 -17.24 -12.97
N VAL A 46 21.16 -16.80 -11.73
CA VAL A 46 22.36 -16.03 -11.36
C VAL A 46 23.38 -17.00 -10.77
N LEU A 47 24.65 -16.84 -11.16
CA LEU A 47 25.76 -17.62 -10.62
C LEU A 47 25.89 -17.33 -9.12
N SER A 48 25.52 -18.30 -8.29
CA SER A 48 25.78 -18.30 -6.86
C SER A 48 27.29 -18.33 -6.62
N ALA A 49 27.76 -17.60 -5.61
CA ALA A 49 29.17 -17.56 -5.21
C ALA A 49 29.78 -18.94 -4.87
N ASN A 50 28.92 -19.96 -4.68
CA ASN A 50 29.29 -21.34 -4.38
C ASN A 50 29.22 -22.29 -5.59
N GLY A 51 29.13 -21.77 -6.82
CA GLY A 51 29.17 -22.59 -8.04
C GLY A 51 27.85 -23.28 -8.42
N GLY A 52 26.70 -22.71 -8.02
CA GLY A 52 25.37 -23.16 -8.42
C GLY A 52 24.57 -22.04 -9.11
N PHE A 53 23.53 -22.38 -9.87
CA PHE A 53 22.57 -21.40 -10.38
C PHE A 53 21.45 -21.21 -9.37
N GLU A 54 21.53 -20.17 -8.53
CA GLU A 54 20.41 -19.78 -7.68
C GLU A 54 19.85 -18.47 -8.20
N GLY A 55 18.62 -18.53 -8.73
CA GLY A 55 17.89 -17.34 -9.13
C GLY A 55 17.45 -16.55 -7.90
N GLU A 56 17.99 -15.35 -7.75
CA GLU A 56 17.50 -14.37 -6.78
C GLU A 56 16.06 -13.96 -7.14
N THR A 57 15.21 -13.86 -6.13
CA THR A 57 13.83 -13.39 -6.28
C THR A 57 13.78 -11.86 -6.29
N LEU A 58 12.69 -11.31 -6.86
CA LEU A 58 12.49 -9.86 -6.82
C LEU A 58 12.34 -9.36 -5.37
N ALA A 59 11.75 -10.16 -4.50
CA ALA A 59 11.63 -9.84 -3.07
C ALA A 59 12.99 -9.74 -2.37
N GLU A 60 13.95 -10.63 -2.69
CA GLU A 60 15.31 -10.58 -2.14
C GLU A 60 16.06 -9.32 -2.58
N LEU A 61 15.95 -8.94 -3.86
CA LEU A 61 16.53 -7.70 -4.37
C LEU A 61 15.99 -6.45 -3.64
N PHE A 62 14.68 -6.40 -3.38
CA PHE A 62 14.08 -5.29 -2.63
C PHE A 62 14.54 -5.28 -1.17
N ALA A 63 14.62 -6.46 -0.54
CA ALA A 63 15.13 -6.59 0.82
C ALA A 63 16.59 -6.13 0.94
N ALA A 64 17.45 -6.52 -0.02
CA ALA A 64 18.85 -6.11 -0.09
C ALA A 64 19.02 -4.59 -0.29
N ALA A 65 18.07 -3.95 -1.00
CA ALA A 65 18.04 -2.49 -1.15
C ALA A 65 17.56 -1.74 0.11
N GLY A 66 17.02 -2.45 1.11
CA GLY A 66 16.52 -1.86 2.37
C GLY A 66 14.99 -1.76 2.46
N MET A 67 14.24 -2.44 1.59
CA MET A 67 12.78 -2.52 1.64
C MET A 67 12.32 -3.97 1.77
N SER A 68 12.09 -4.44 2.99
CA SER A 68 11.41 -5.71 3.21
C SER A 68 10.01 -5.66 2.62
N LEU A 69 9.50 -6.76 2.05
CA LEU A 69 8.17 -6.85 1.44
C LEU A 69 7.38 -7.99 2.09
N THR A 70 6.05 -7.84 2.15
CA THR A 70 5.13 -8.89 2.58
C THR A 70 4.26 -9.34 1.39
N PRO A 71 4.04 -10.64 1.17
CA PRO A 71 3.18 -11.09 0.09
C PRO A 71 1.72 -10.63 0.32
N ALA A 72 1.12 -10.06 -0.73
CA ALA A 72 -0.27 -9.65 -0.70
C ALA A 72 -1.22 -10.82 -0.94
N ASP A 73 -2.48 -10.65 -0.52
CA ASP A 73 -3.56 -11.56 -0.90
C ASP A 73 -3.87 -11.42 -2.39
N ASN A 74 -3.73 -12.51 -3.15
CA ASN A 74 -3.96 -12.54 -4.60
C ASN A 74 -5.38 -12.97 -5.00
N SER A 75 -6.34 -12.98 -4.08
CA SER A 75 -7.74 -13.28 -4.41
C SER A 75 -8.34 -12.18 -5.30
N ARG A 76 -8.32 -12.37 -6.63
CA ARG A 76 -8.70 -11.36 -7.63
C ARG A 76 -10.13 -10.85 -7.44
N ILE A 77 -11.13 -11.75 -7.50
CA ILE A 77 -12.57 -11.39 -7.39
C ILE A 77 -12.85 -10.64 -6.08
N ALA A 78 -12.41 -11.19 -4.95
CA ALA A 78 -12.57 -10.56 -3.64
C ALA A 78 -11.85 -9.20 -3.58
N GLY A 79 -10.67 -9.09 -4.20
CA GLY A 79 -9.91 -7.86 -4.30
C GLY A 79 -10.62 -6.79 -5.11
N TRP A 80 -11.16 -7.10 -6.28
CA TRP A 80 -11.89 -6.13 -7.10
C TRP A 80 -13.19 -5.69 -6.42
N ASN A 81 -13.89 -6.59 -5.74
CA ASN A 81 -15.03 -6.21 -4.90
C ASN A 81 -14.62 -5.29 -3.75
N CYS A 82 -13.47 -5.54 -3.11
CA CYS A 82 -12.90 -4.62 -2.13
C CYS A 82 -12.65 -3.23 -2.76
N VAL A 83 -12.00 -3.14 -3.94
CA VAL A 83 -11.78 -1.86 -4.61
C VAL A 83 -13.11 -1.12 -4.87
N ARG A 84 -14.15 -1.83 -5.34
CA ARG A 84 -15.50 -1.27 -5.58
C ARG A 84 -16.10 -0.69 -4.29
N GLU A 85 -16.00 -1.41 -3.18
CA GLU A 85 -16.47 -0.94 -1.86
C GLU A 85 -15.76 0.34 -1.41
N TYR A 86 -14.47 0.48 -1.73
CA TYR A 86 -13.71 1.69 -1.40
C TYR A 86 -14.04 2.89 -2.31
N LEU A 87 -14.45 2.63 -3.55
CA LEU A 87 -14.92 3.65 -4.49
C LEU A 87 -16.36 4.10 -4.22
N ALA A 88 -17.14 3.29 -3.51
CA ALA A 88 -18.51 3.64 -3.18
C ALA A 88 -18.57 4.91 -2.30
N PRO A 89 -19.46 5.87 -2.58
CA PRO A 89 -19.65 7.06 -1.77
C PRO A 89 -20.32 6.67 -0.44
N ARG A 90 -19.57 6.69 0.67
CA ARG A 90 -19.99 6.12 1.96
C ARG A 90 -20.12 7.14 3.09
N PHE A 91 -19.38 8.25 3.06
CA PHE A 91 -19.39 9.24 4.14
C PHE A 91 -19.75 10.63 3.64
N GLU A 92 -20.59 11.34 4.39
CA GLU A 92 -20.90 12.73 4.11
C GLU A 92 -19.82 13.63 4.69
N THR A 93 -19.42 14.60 3.88
CA THR A 93 -18.56 15.71 4.30
C THR A 93 -19.35 17.00 4.21
N ALA A 94 -19.13 17.90 5.15
CA ALA A 94 -19.88 19.16 5.25
C ALA A 94 -19.87 19.99 3.96
N ASN A 95 -18.78 19.90 3.18
CA ASN A 95 -18.54 20.77 2.02
C ASN A 95 -18.53 20.03 0.67
N ASN A 96 -18.40 18.70 0.65
CA ASN A 96 -18.16 17.95 -0.59
C ASN A 96 -19.15 16.78 -0.79
N GLY A 97 -20.27 16.77 -0.06
CA GLY A 97 -21.28 15.72 -0.19
C GLY A 97 -20.74 14.34 0.20
N ARG A 98 -21.30 13.28 -0.39
CA ARG A 98 -20.85 11.91 -0.13
C ARG A 98 -19.54 11.62 -0.85
N GLN A 99 -18.56 11.17 -0.08
CA GLN A 99 -17.20 10.92 -0.51
C GLN A 99 -16.85 9.42 -0.41
N PRO A 100 -15.95 8.93 -1.29
CA PRO A 100 -15.49 7.55 -1.29
C PRO A 100 -14.43 7.29 -0.22
N MET A 101 -14.41 6.06 0.30
CA MET A 101 -13.44 5.61 1.32
C MET A 101 -11.99 5.65 0.80
N TRP A 102 -11.80 5.56 -0.51
CA TRP A 102 -10.52 5.73 -1.18
C TRP A 102 -10.51 6.97 -2.10
N GLN A 103 -9.41 7.71 -2.05
CA GLN A 103 -9.13 8.85 -2.93
C GLN A 103 -7.67 8.81 -3.38
N CYS A 104 -7.35 9.39 -4.54
CA CYS A 104 -5.99 9.48 -5.05
C CYS A 104 -5.61 10.93 -5.37
N PHE A 105 -4.31 11.21 -5.29
CA PHE A 105 -3.75 12.52 -5.62
C PHE A 105 -3.54 12.60 -7.14
N ASN A 106 -3.56 13.82 -7.68
CA ASN A 106 -3.45 14.07 -9.12
C ASN A 106 -2.11 13.62 -9.74
N ASN A 107 -1.07 13.45 -8.92
CA ASN A 107 0.24 12.94 -9.34
C ASN A 107 0.25 11.41 -9.58
N CYS A 108 -0.84 10.71 -9.27
CA CYS A 108 -1.01 9.28 -9.53
C CYS A 108 -1.56 9.06 -10.94
N GLU A 109 -0.85 9.58 -11.96
CA GLU A 109 -1.32 9.69 -13.34
C GLU A 109 -1.62 8.33 -13.99
N ASN A 110 -0.78 7.32 -13.77
CA ASN A 110 -0.96 5.99 -14.33
C ASN A 110 -2.12 5.26 -13.68
N LEU A 111 -2.29 5.40 -12.37
CA LEU A 111 -3.45 4.85 -11.68
C LEU A 111 -4.75 5.49 -12.19
N ILE A 112 -4.80 6.83 -12.27
CA ILE A 112 -5.95 7.58 -12.77
C ILE A 112 -6.26 7.21 -14.23
N ARG A 113 -5.23 6.99 -15.05
CA ARG A 113 -5.39 6.58 -16.45
C ARG A 113 -5.88 5.13 -16.60
N GLN A 114 -5.41 4.21 -15.76
CA GLN A 114 -5.64 2.77 -15.94
C GLN A 114 -6.91 2.29 -15.24
N LEU A 115 -7.23 2.81 -14.06
CA LEU A 115 -8.36 2.35 -13.27
C LEU A 115 -9.71 2.44 -14.02
N PRO A 116 -10.03 3.51 -14.77
CA PRO A 116 -11.27 3.60 -15.54
C PRO A 116 -11.28 2.71 -16.81
N LEU A 117 -10.11 2.23 -17.26
CA LEU A 117 -9.98 1.41 -18.47
C LEU A 117 -10.11 -0.09 -18.19
N LEU A 118 -10.26 -0.49 -16.93
CA LEU A 118 -10.49 -1.88 -16.56
C LEU A 118 -11.79 -2.39 -17.21
N GLN A 119 -11.71 -3.55 -17.85
CA GLN A 119 -12.83 -4.22 -18.51
C GLN A 119 -13.14 -5.54 -17.80
N TYR A 120 -14.39 -5.97 -17.85
CA TYR A 120 -14.77 -7.29 -17.34
C TYR A 120 -14.13 -8.41 -18.17
N ASP A 121 -13.75 -9.49 -17.50
CA ASP A 121 -13.32 -10.69 -18.21
C ASP A 121 -14.50 -11.32 -18.98
N LYS A 122 -14.21 -11.83 -20.18
CA LYS A 122 -15.23 -12.36 -21.09
C LYS A 122 -15.82 -13.69 -20.62
N CYS A 123 -15.05 -14.46 -19.86
CA CYS A 123 -15.44 -15.78 -19.34
C CYS A 123 -15.88 -15.69 -17.87
N ASN A 124 -15.38 -14.73 -17.11
CA ASN A 124 -15.72 -14.50 -15.71
C ASN A 124 -16.06 -13.02 -15.44
N CYS A 125 -17.34 -12.66 -15.54
CA CYS A 125 -17.78 -11.27 -15.39
C CYS A 125 -17.54 -10.65 -14.00
N GLU A 126 -17.23 -11.44 -12.96
CA GLU A 126 -16.90 -10.91 -11.64
C GLU A 126 -15.43 -10.45 -11.53
N ASP A 127 -14.58 -10.91 -12.46
CA ASP A 127 -13.17 -10.55 -12.55
C ASP A 127 -12.92 -9.52 -13.68
N THR A 128 -11.71 -8.97 -13.67
CA THR A 128 -11.22 -8.02 -14.65
C THR A 128 -10.41 -8.77 -15.70
N ALA A 129 -10.60 -8.41 -16.98
CA ALA A 129 -9.82 -8.94 -18.09
C ALA A 129 -8.34 -8.57 -17.95
N ASP A 130 -7.47 -9.46 -18.44
CA ASP A 130 -6.04 -9.20 -18.49
C ASP A 130 -5.72 -8.01 -19.39
N GLY A 131 -4.82 -7.13 -18.95
CA GLY A 131 -4.49 -5.90 -19.69
C GLY A 131 -3.43 -5.04 -19.01
N ASN A 132 -3.46 -3.74 -19.28
CA ASN A 132 -2.59 -2.77 -18.60
C ASN A 132 -3.20 -2.38 -17.24
N ASP A 133 -3.14 -3.31 -16.30
CA ASP A 133 -3.77 -3.26 -14.99
C ASP A 133 -2.79 -3.14 -13.82
N HIS A 134 -1.49 -2.97 -14.09
CA HIS A 134 -0.45 -2.95 -13.06
C HIS A 134 -0.69 -1.93 -11.93
N ALA A 135 -1.11 -0.70 -12.25
CA ALA A 135 -1.39 0.30 -11.22
C ALA A 135 -2.67 -0.02 -10.43
N PRO A 136 -3.81 -0.34 -11.08
CA PRO A 136 -5.01 -0.83 -10.37
C PRO A 136 -4.76 -2.09 -9.54
N GLU A 137 -3.88 -2.98 -9.98
CA GLU A 137 -3.53 -4.19 -9.26
C GLU A 137 -2.70 -3.88 -8.00
N ALA A 138 -1.74 -2.96 -8.10
CA ALA A 138 -1.02 -2.45 -6.92
C ALA A 138 -1.99 -1.80 -5.91
N LEU A 139 -2.99 -1.05 -6.39
CA LEU A 139 -4.07 -0.51 -5.54
C LEU A 139 -4.87 -1.63 -4.87
N ARG A 140 -5.24 -2.69 -5.62
CA ARG A 140 -5.97 -3.85 -5.12
C ARG A 140 -5.21 -4.51 -3.96
N TYR A 141 -3.93 -4.81 -4.14
CA TYR A 141 -3.08 -5.36 -3.07
C TYR A 141 -3.02 -4.44 -1.84
N GLY A 142 -2.85 -3.13 -2.08
CA GLY A 142 -2.84 -2.12 -1.02
C GLY A 142 -4.14 -2.10 -0.20
N LEU A 143 -5.30 -2.13 -0.85
CA LEU A 143 -6.59 -2.12 -0.15
C LEU A 143 -6.92 -3.45 0.52
N MET A 144 -6.57 -4.58 -0.10
CA MET A 144 -6.73 -5.91 0.47
C MET A 144 -5.90 -6.13 1.73
N SER A 145 -4.78 -5.41 1.88
CA SER A 145 -3.97 -5.40 3.11
C SER A 145 -4.68 -4.75 4.32
N ARG A 146 -5.86 -4.15 4.12
CA ARG A 146 -6.69 -3.51 5.15
C ARG A 146 -5.91 -2.47 5.97
N PRO A 147 -5.47 -1.37 5.32
CA PRO A 147 -4.71 -0.33 6.00
C PRO A 147 -5.49 0.21 7.21
N ARG A 148 -4.77 0.34 8.34
CA ARG A 148 -5.36 0.85 9.58
C ARG A 148 -5.91 2.25 9.36
N ARG A 149 -7.03 2.56 10.01
CA ARG A 149 -7.58 3.91 10.01
C ARG A 149 -6.56 4.85 10.67
N SER A 150 -6.29 5.97 10.02
CA SER A 150 -5.53 7.06 10.64
C SER A 150 -6.29 7.55 11.86
N GLN A 151 -5.68 7.41 13.04
CA GLN A 151 -6.17 8.09 14.24
C GLN A 151 -5.52 9.46 14.28
N GLN A 152 -6.30 10.51 14.50
CA GLN A 152 -5.69 11.78 14.86
C GLN A 152 -4.93 11.57 16.17
N PRO A 153 -3.68 12.06 16.27
CA PRO A 153 -2.97 11.98 17.53
C PRO A 153 -3.83 12.65 18.59
N ILE A 154 -4.10 11.92 19.68
CA ILE A 154 -4.84 12.47 20.80
C ILE A 154 -3.94 13.55 21.39
N VAL A 155 -4.20 14.81 21.03
CA VAL A 155 -3.58 15.96 21.67
C VAL A 155 -4.12 15.95 23.09
N LYS A 156 -3.32 15.45 24.04
CA LYS A 156 -3.63 15.61 25.46
C LYS A 156 -3.72 17.11 25.71
N LYS A 157 -4.94 17.64 25.86
CA LYS A 157 -5.12 19.01 26.35
C LYS A 157 -4.38 19.08 27.68
N ALA A 158 -3.47 20.04 27.82
CA ALA A 158 -2.93 20.38 29.12
C ALA A 158 -4.12 20.61 30.04
N ARG A 159 -4.18 19.92 31.19
CA ARG A 159 -5.18 20.24 32.22
C ARG A 159 -5.03 21.74 32.49
N ALA A 160 -6.12 22.49 32.37
CA ALA A 160 -6.12 23.87 32.84
C ALA A 160 -5.67 23.85 34.30
N TYR A 161 -4.74 24.72 34.66
CA TYR A 161 -4.29 24.82 36.05
C TYR A 161 -5.50 25.20 36.91
N ASP A 162 -5.95 24.25 37.70
CA ASP A 162 -7.02 24.44 38.67
C ASP A 162 -6.36 24.58 40.06
N PRO A 163 -6.32 25.79 40.64
CA PRO A 163 -5.70 26.02 41.94
C PRO A 163 -6.41 25.29 43.10
N LEU A 164 -7.60 24.72 42.86
CA LEU A 164 -8.34 23.91 43.82
C LEU A 164 -8.27 22.40 43.52
N SER A 165 -7.55 22.00 42.47
CA SER A 165 -7.39 20.58 42.16
C SER A 165 -6.55 19.88 43.23
N VAL A 166 -7.12 18.84 43.82
CA VAL A 166 -6.40 18.00 44.79
C VAL A 166 -5.43 17.12 43.99
N PRO A 167 -4.12 17.14 44.28
CA PRO A 167 -3.17 16.30 43.57
C PRO A 167 -3.55 14.82 43.76
N GLU A 168 -3.64 14.07 42.66
CA GLU A 168 -3.81 12.62 42.69
C GLU A 168 -2.68 12.03 43.53
N ARG A 169 -3.02 11.35 44.63
CA ARG A 169 -2.05 10.61 45.43
C ARG A 169 -1.44 9.55 44.53
N VAL A 170 -0.19 9.78 44.13
CA VAL A 170 0.62 8.76 43.47
C VAL A 170 0.79 7.64 44.50
N SER A 171 0.10 6.53 44.33
CA SER A 171 0.32 5.33 45.14
C SER A 171 1.66 4.73 44.73
N GLY A 172 2.75 5.32 45.26
CA GLY A 172 4.06 4.72 45.26
C GLY A 172 4.07 3.57 46.25
N TRP A 173 4.19 2.35 45.74
CA TRP A 173 4.61 1.22 46.55
C TRP A 173 6.13 1.15 46.51
N LEU A 174 6.72 1.12 47.72
CA LEU A 174 8.06 0.65 48.02
C LEU A 174 8.34 -0.73 47.41
#